data_AF-A0A6G3YYS4-F1
#
_entry.id   AF-A0A6G3YYS4-F1
#
_cell.length_a   1.000
_cell.length_b   1.000
_cell.length_c   1.000
_cell.angle_alpha   90.00
_cell.angle_beta   90.00
_cell.angle_gamma   90.00
#
_symmetry.space_group_name_H-M   'P 1'
#
loop_
_entity.id
_entity.type
_entity.pdbx_description
1 polymer ?
#
loop_
_entity_poly.entity_id
_entity_poly.type
_entity_poly.pdbx_seq_one_letter_code
_entity_poly.pdbx_strand_id
1 'polypeptide(L)'
;MLTAVAWLTLTQQVAAIAPVIPESKLLALVPATESEAIPVGPGEVIHFQEVRPLPGQLDDIPVFNSNSPELVQREGILLSTFPPNGMANEEAHLDFPFEGRFDFFAHHIARGLHYDDRRTLFIGAVVYNPNSEPVTLDILQGVSYLSQEAPFHNLPTLVANPNGGIFAGPGSRTVTDILQGRHQPQWSEQVRIPPNQAYLLMNAPVSSWASRCLPDWVSGV
;
A
#
# COMPACT_ATOMS: atom_id res chain seq x y z
N MET A 1 -11.14 4.28 7.36
CA MET A 1 -9.93 4.09 6.53
C MET A 1 -9.32 2.76 6.93
N LEU A 2 -8.94 1.93 5.97
CA LEU A 2 -8.26 0.66 6.23
C LEU A 2 -6.86 0.74 5.62
N THR A 3 -5.83 0.37 6.38
CA THR A 3 -4.47 0.21 5.86
C THR A 3 -4.00 -1.21 6.16
N ALA A 4 -3.68 -1.98 5.12
CA ALA A 4 -3.16 -3.34 5.23
C ALA A 4 -1.74 -3.41 4.64
N VAL A 5 -0.84 -4.08 5.35
CA VAL A 5 0.50 -4.47 4.86
C VAL A 5 0.65 -5.96 5.14
N ALA A 6 1.05 -6.73 4.15
CA ALA A 6 1.41 -8.14 4.32
C ALA A 6 2.70 -8.48 3.57
N TRP A 7 3.49 -9.38 4.14
CA TRP A 7 4.73 -9.91 3.54
C TRP A 7 4.48 -11.35 3.12
N LEU A 8 4.69 -11.66 1.83
CA LEU A 8 4.37 -12.95 1.23
C LEU A 8 5.61 -13.55 0.59
N THR A 9 5.88 -14.83 0.84
CA THR A 9 6.98 -15.55 0.17
C THR A 9 6.48 -16.74 -0.61
N LEU A 10 6.99 -16.86 -1.83
CA LEU A 10 6.94 -18.06 -2.66
C LEU A 10 8.36 -18.62 -2.82
N THR A 11 8.59 -19.89 -2.52
CA THR A 11 9.91 -20.49 -2.73
C THR A 11 10.05 -21.04 -4.15
N GLN A 12 10.93 -20.45 -4.96
CA GLN A 12 11.53 -21.11 -6.13
C GLN A 12 13.02 -20.72 -6.24
N GLN A 13 13.89 -21.72 -6.37
CA GLN A 13 15.34 -21.57 -6.56
C GLN A 13 15.66 -21.45 -8.05
N VAL A 14 16.11 -20.27 -8.51
CA VAL A 14 16.88 -20.14 -9.74
C VAL A 14 17.96 -19.08 -9.54
N ALA A 15 19.22 -19.45 -9.77
CA ALA A 15 20.36 -18.56 -9.76
C ALA A 15 20.49 -17.84 -11.10
N ALA A 16 20.58 -16.51 -11.09
CA ALA A 16 20.95 -15.71 -12.25
C ALA A 16 22.02 -14.69 -11.87
N ILE A 17 23.16 -14.77 -12.57
CA ILE A 17 24.33 -13.89 -12.43
C ILE A 17 24.13 -12.72 -13.40
N ALA A 18 24.01 -11.50 -12.89
CA ALA A 18 24.04 -10.28 -13.70
C ALA A 18 25.43 -9.61 -13.64
N PRO A 19 25.92 -8.99 -14.73
CA PRO A 19 27.24 -8.36 -14.76
C PRO A 19 27.25 -7.01 -14.02
N VAL A 20 28.28 -6.80 -13.21
CA VAL A 20 28.57 -5.54 -12.50
C VAL A 20 29.15 -4.52 -13.48
N ILE A 21 28.52 -3.36 -13.62
CA ILE A 21 29.08 -2.19 -14.33
C ILE A 21 29.75 -1.28 -13.28
N PRO A 22 31.02 -0.88 -13.47
CA PRO A 22 31.75 -0.08 -12.48
C PRO A 22 31.21 1.36 -12.35
N GLU A 23 31.09 1.84 -11.10
CA GLU A 23 30.51 3.12 -10.67
C GLU A 23 31.16 4.38 -11.27
N SER A 24 32.33 4.28 -11.92
CA SER A 24 33.12 5.43 -12.36
C SER A 24 32.63 6.12 -13.64
N LYS A 25 31.44 5.78 -14.17
CA LYS A 25 30.88 6.37 -15.39
C LYS A 25 29.55 7.12 -15.23
N LEU A 26 28.96 7.19 -14.02
CA LEU A 26 27.66 7.85 -13.82
C LEU A 26 27.73 9.33 -13.36
N LEU A 27 28.92 9.87 -13.09
CA LEU A 27 29.07 11.15 -12.39
C LEU A 27 29.12 12.41 -13.27
N ALA A 28 28.80 12.32 -14.56
CA ALA A 28 28.80 13.50 -15.42
C ALA A 28 27.62 13.45 -16.39
N LEU A 29 26.52 14.13 -16.04
CA LEU A 29 25.54 14.78 -16.94
C LEU A 29 24.19 14.99 -16.21
N VAL A 30 24.16 15.86 -15.20
CA VAL A 30 22.92 16.57 -14.86
C VAL A 30 23.28 18.05 -14.75
N PRO A 31 22.88 18.90 -15.71
CA PRO A 31 23.08 20.33 -15.56
C PRO A 31 22.16 20.80 -14.42
N ALA A 32 22.72 21.58 -13.49
CA ALA A 32 21.92 22.31 -12.52
C ALA A 32 21.08 23.34 -13.28
N THR A 33 19.79 23.05 -13.46
CA THR A 33 18.83 24.03 -13.95
C THR A 33 18.64 25.06 -12.84
N GLU A 34 19.21 26.25 -13.01
CA GLU A 34 18.94 27.41 -12.17
C GLU A 34 17.45 27.74 -12.30
N SER A 35 16.68 27.47 -11.25
CA SER A 35 15.23 27.73 -11.22
C SER A 35 14.99 29.23 -11.25
N GLU A 36 14.40 29.71 -12.33
CA GLU A 36 13.96 31.09 -12.50
C GLU A 36 12.96 31.44 -11.36
N ALA A 37 13.22 32.54 -10.65
CA ALA A 37 12.42 32.95 -9.50
C ALA A 37 11.02 33.40 -9.94
N ILE A 38 9.98 32.72 -9.46
CA ILE A 38 8.58 33.12 -9.68
C ILE A 38 8.33 34.44 -8.93
N PRO A 39 7.72 35.47 -9.56
CA PRO A 39 7.47 36.74 -8.90
C PRO A 39 6.40 36.58 -7.81
N VAL A 40 6.80 36.81 -6.57
CA VAL A 40 5.98 36.72 -5.35
C VAL A 40 4.95 37.85 -5.34
N GLY A 41 3.66 37.50 -5.31
CA GLY A 41 2.60 38.47 -5.10
C GLY A 41 2.58 38.99 -3.65
N PRO A 42 2.06 40.21 -3.38
CA PRO A 42 1.97 40.72 -2.01
C PRO A 42 1.05 39.82 -1.16
N GLY A 43 1.64 39.11 -0.19
CA GLY A 43 0.93 38.22 0.74
C GLY A 43 1.40 36.76 0.75
N GLU A 44 2.29 36.38 -0.16
CA GLU A 44 2.84 35.02 -0.21
C GLU A 44 4.09 34.90 0.69
N VAL A 45 4.07 33.95 1.62
CA VAL A 45 5.22 33.63 2.48
C VAL A 45 5.90 32.38 1.92
N ILE A 46 7.08 32.56 1.33
CA ILE A 46 7.89 31.45 0.80
C ILE A 46 8.78 30.90 1.92
N HIS A 47 8.60 29.62 2.24
CA HIS A 47 9.48 28.87 3.13
C HIS A 47 10.38 27.94 2.32
N PHE A 48 11.66 28.27 2.24
CA PHE A 48 12.65 27.37 1.65
C PHE A 48 12.90 26.19 2.59
N GLN A 49 12.72 24.98 2.08
CA GLN A 49 12.98 23.74 2.82
C GLN A 49 14.09 22.97 2.11
N GLU A 50 15.03 22.46 2.89
CA GLU A 50 16.08 21.58 2.37
C GLU A 50 15.52 20.17 2.24
N VAL A 51 15.37 19.67 1.01
CA VAL A 51 15.02 18.27 0.76
C VAL A 51 16.32 17.47 0.73
N ARG A 52 16.50 16.57 1.71
CA ARG A 52 17.64 15.66 1.76
C ARG A 52 17.21 14.26 1.31
N PRO A 53 18.03 13.57 0.49
CA PRO A 53 17.78 12.16 0.20
C PRO A 53 17.88 11.37 1.50
N LEU A 54 16.99 10.39 1.66
CA LEU A 54 17.16 9.39 2.71
C LEU A 54 18.44 8.59 2.41
N PRO A 55 19.29 8.33 3.41
CA PRO A 55 20.44 7.46 3.19
C PRO A 55 19.95 6.04 2.88
N GLY A 56 20.53 5.41 1.84
CA GLY A 56 20.20 4.04 1.44
C GLY A 56 19.67 3.94 0.01
N GLN A 57 19.15 2.77 -0.32
CA GLN A 57 18.51 2.45 -1.59
C GLN A 57 17.21 1.68 -1.31
N LEU A 58 16.27 1.72 -2.26
CA LEU A 58 15.15 0.79 -2.25
C LEU A 58 15.69 -0.63 -2.47
N ASP A 59 15.02 -1.62 -1.87
CA ASP A 59 15.24 -3.00 -2.25
C ASP A 59 14.48 -3.34 -3.54
N ASP A 60 14.73 -4.53 -4.07
CA ASP A 60 14.10 -5.02 -5.30
C ASP A 60 12.88 -5.91 -5.01
N ILE A 61 12.29 -5.84 -3.81
CA ILE A 61 11.11 -6.64 -3.46
C ILE A 61 9.88 -6.00 -4.10
N PRO A 62 9.14 -6.72 -4.98
CA PRO A 62 7.93 -6.18 -5.57
C PRO A 62 6.87 -5.88 -4.50
N VAL A 63 6.21 -4.73 -4.64
CA VAL A 63 5.08 -4.36 -3.77
C VAL A 63 3.82 -4.19 -4.62
N PHE A 64 2.82 -5.03 -4.38
CA PHE A 64 1.46 -4.74 -4.83
C PHE A 64 0.93 -3.56 -4.02
N ASN A 65 0.90 -2.35 -4.61
CA ASN A 65 0.53 -1.13 -3.92
C ASN A 65 -0.78 -0.56 -4.49
N SER A 66 -1.87 -0.77 -3.74
CA SER A 66 -3.19 -0.23 -4.06
C SER A 66 -3.53 0.95 -3.15
N ASN A 67 -3.45 2.17 -3.68
CA ASN A 67 -3.84 3.40 -2.98
C ASN A 67 -4.63 4.38 -3.88
N SER A 68 -5.02 3.95 -5.08
CA SER A 68 -5.74 4.80 -6.04
C SER A 68 -6.92 4.05 -6.65
N PRO A 69 -8.13 4.63 -6.65
CA PRO A 69 -8.50 5.84 -5.92
C PRO A 69 -8.49 5.60 -4.41
N GLU A 70 -8.05 6.59 -3.63
CA GLU A 70 -8.09 6.51 -2.16
C GLU A 70 -9.55 6.41 -1.67
N LEU A 71 -10.46 7.18 -2.29
CA LEU A 71 -11.89 7.13 -2.00
C LEU A 71 -12.63 6.16 -2.93
N VAL A 72 -13.15 5.08 -2.35
CA VAL A 72 -13.94 4.06 -3.03
C VAL A 72 -15.43 4.26 -2.70
N GLN A 73 -16.27 4.29 -3.73
CA GLN A 73 -17.71 4.55 -3.59
C GLN A 73 -18.59 3.44 -4.19
N ARG A 74 -18.01 2.59 -5.04
CA ARG A 74 -18.68 1.51 -5.76
C ARG A 74 -17.75 0.30 -5.85
N GLU A 75 -18.32 -0.84 -6.16
CA GLU A 75 -17.61 -2.08 -6.46
C GLU A 75 -16.77 -1.96 -7.74
N GLY A 76 -15.68 -2.70 -7.78
CA GLY A 76 -14.77 -2.74 -8.93
C GLY A 76 -13.41 -3.33 -8.57
N ILE A 77 -12.55 -3.40 -9.59
CA ILE A 77 -11.15 -3.78 -9.44
C ILE A 77 -10.34 -2.50 -9.25
N LEU A 78 -9.58 -2.42 -8.15
CA LEU A 78 -8.75 -1.26 -7.83
C LEU A 78 -7.37 -1.35 -8.51
N LEU A 79 -6.81 -2.57 -8.56
CA LEU A 79 -5.54 -2.88 -9.19
C LEU A 79 -5.56 -4.35 -9.61
N SER A 80 -5.07 -4.65 -10.81
CA SER A 80 -4.88 -6.03 -11.26
C SER A 80 -3.53 -6.21 -11.93
N THR A 81 -2.89 -7.33 -11.60
CA THR A 81 -1.66 -7.79 -12.25
C THR A 81 -1.87 -9.08 -13.04
N PHE A 82 -3.13 -9.48 -13.24
CA PHE A 82 -3.45 -10.69 -14.01
C PHE A 82 -3.08 -10.49 -15.48
N PRO A 83 -2.93 -11.57 -16.25
CA PRO A 83 -2.75 -11.44 -17.70
C PRO A 83 -3.95 -10.71 -18.34
N PRO A 84 -3.70 -9.82 -19.31
CA PRO A 84 -4.75 -9.00 -19.93
C PRO A 84 -5.65 -9.82 -20.87
N ASN A 85 -5.11 -10.88 -21.48
CA ASN A 85 -5.79 -11.67 -22.50
C ASN A 85 -7.12 -12.25 -22.00
N GLY A 86 -8.21 -11.95 -22.69
CA GLY A 86 -9.54 -12.46 -22.36
C GLY A 86 -10.24 -11.72 -21.22
N MET A 87 -9.64 -10.63 -20.71
CA MET A 87 -10.29 -9.72 -19.76
C MET A 87 -11.17 -8.71 -20.50
N ALA A 88 -12.22 -8.24 -19.83
CA ALA A 88 -13.16 -7.28 -20.43
C ALA A 88 -12.52 -5.92 -20.77
N ASN A 89 -11.45 -5.55 -20.05
CA ASN A 89 -10.68 -4.34 -20.29
C ASN A 89 -9.18 -4.68 -20.16
N GLU A 90 -8.59 -5.14 -21.26
CA GLU A 90 -7.22 -5.66 -21.31
C GLU A 90 -6.19 -4.66 -20.76
N GLU A 91 -6.36 -3.36 -21.03
CA GLU A 91 -5.45 -2.29 -20.58
C GLU A 91 -5.49 -2.03 -19.05
N ALA A 92 -6.48 -2.56 -18.34
CA ALA A 92 -6.62 -2.40 -16.89
C ALA A 92 -5.77 -3.40 -16.07
N HIS A 93 -4.99 -4.24 -16.75
CA HIS A 93 -4.23 -5.33 -16.17
C HIS A 93 -2.73 -5.14 -16.42
N LEU A 94 -1.94 -5.11 -15.35
CA LEU A 94 -0.51 -4.81 -15.41
C LEU A 94 0.36 -5.96 -15.92
N ASP A 95 -0.20 -7.16 -16.11
CA ASP A 95 0.51 -8.36 -16.56
C ASP A 95 1.83 -8.62 -15.79
N PHE A 96 1.75 -8.58 -14.46
CA PHE A 96 2.91 -8.72 -13.59
C PHE A 96 2.77 -9.94 -12.68
N PRO A 97 3.53 -11.02 -12.93
CA PRO A 97 3.55 -12.17 -12.04
C PRO A 97 4.36 -11.86 -10.78
N PHE A 98 3.81 -12.22 -9.61
CA PHE A 98 4.56 -12.20 -8.37
C PHE A 98 5.24 -13.55 -8.16
N GLU A 99 6.56 -13.55 -8.25
CA GLU A 99 7.43 -14.69 -8.00
C GLU A 99 8.34 -14.38 -6.82
N GLY A 100 8.61 -15.37 -5.97
CA GLY A 100 9.48 -15.13 -4.82
C GLY A 100 8.80 -14.36 -3.68
N ARG A 101 9.58 -13.50 -3.03
CA ARG A 101 9.13 -12.60 -1.97
C ARG A 101 8.48 -11.36 -2.57
N PHE A 102 7.31 -10.99 -2.08
CA PHE A 102 6.64 -9.74 -2.41
C PHE A 102 5.85 -9.21 -1.22
N ASP A 103 5.49 -7.93 -1.30
CA ASP A 103 4.64 -7.29 -0.31
C ASP A 103 3.31 -6.88 -0.90
N PHE A 104 2.29 -6.89 -0.06
CA PHE A 104 0.95 -6.43 -0.38
C PHE A 104 0.61 -5.23 0.50
N PHE A 105 0.30 -4.11 -0.13
CA PHE A 105 -0.16 -2.90 0.51
C PHE A 105 -1.49 -2.44 -0.08
N ALA A 106 -2.45 -2.16 0.80
CA ALA A 106 -3.71 -1.55 0.40
C ALA A 106 -4.12 -0.46 1.39
N HIS A 107 -4.48 0.70 0.86
CA HIS A 107 -5.10 1.79 1.62
C HIS A 107 -6.33 2.31 0.86
N HIS A 108 -7.51 2.17 1.46
CA HIS A 108 -8.72 2.75 0.90
C HIS A 108 -9.71 3.23 1.97
N ILE A 109 -10.54 4.19 1.56
CA ILE A 109 -11.61 4.79 2.36
C ILE A 109 -12.92 4.58 1.62
N ALA A 110 -13.95 4.13 2.33
CA ALA A 110 -15.30 4.06 1.80
C ALA A 110 -16.09 5.31 2.22
N ARG A 111 -16.77 5.95 1.26
CA ARG A 111 -17.79 6.99 1.53
C ARG A 111 -19.08 6.61 0.84
N GLY A 112 -20.18 6.70 1.59
CA GLY A 112 -21.51 6.53 1.04
C GLY A 112 -21.80 7.52 -0.09
N LEU A 113 -22.60 7.10 -1.08
CA LEU A 113 -23.03 7.99 -2.17
C LEU A 113 -23.98 9.08 -1.66
N HIS A 114 -24.74 8.78 -0.61
CA HIS A 114 -25.72 9.65 0.03
C HIS A 114 -25.59 9.56 1.57
N TYR A 115 -26.21 10.51 2.29
CA TYR A 115 -26.06 10.62 3.76
C TYR A 115 -26.63 9.42 4.54
N ASP A 116 -27.53 8.68 3.91
CA ASP A 116 -28.23 7.51 4.43
C ASP A 116 -27.65 6.19 3.90
N ASP A 117 -26.59 6.24 3.09
CA ASP A 117 -25.90 5.04 2.61
C ASP A 117 -25.17 4.36 3.77
N ARG A 118 -25.73 3.22 4.21
CA ARG A 118 -25.20 2.38 5.30
C ARG A 118 -24.44 1.15 4.81
N ARG A 119 -24.12 1.07 3.52
CA ARG A 119 -23.41 -0.09 2.98
C ARG A 119 -22.00 -0.17 3.57
N THR A 120 -21.58 -1.39 3.89
CA THR A 120 -20.18 -1.70 4.17
C THR A 120 -19.57 -2.20 2.87
N LEU A 121 -18.53 -1.52 2.39
CA LEU A 121 -17.73 -2.03 1.29
C LEU A 121 -16.71 -3.01 1.85
N PHE A 122 -16.28 -3.95 1.02
CA PHE A 122 -15.23 -4.91 1.37
C PHE A 122 -14.08 -4.74 0.39
N ILE A 123 -12.86 -4.87 0.89
CA ILE A 123 -11.68 -5.00 0.06
C ILE A 123 -11.24 -6.46 0.07
N GLY A 124 -11.17 -7.03 -1.13
CA GLY A 124 -10.73 -8.38 -1.36
C GLY A 124 -9.36 -8.41 -2.03
N ALA A 125 -8.54 -9.40 -1.69
CA ALA A 125 -7.36 -9.74 -2.47
C ALA A 125 -7.57 -11.13 -3.08
N VAL A 126 -7.50 -11.22 -4.39
CA VAL A 126 -7.59 -12.49 -5.13
C VAL A 126 -6.23 -12.81 -5.70
N VAL A 127 -5.77 -14.03 -5.45
CA VAL A 127 -4.53 -14.58 -6.01
C VAL A 127 -4.89 -15.71 -6.95
N TYR A 128 -4.13 -15.86 -8.03
CA TYR A 128 -4.34 -16.90 -9.03
C TYR A 128 -3.05 -17.66 -9.27
N ASN A 129 -3.15 -18.98 -9.31
CA ASN A 129 -2.03 -19.85 -9.67
C ASN A 129 -2.16 -20.26 -11.16
N PRO A 130 -1.37 -19.68 -12.08
CA PRO A 130 -1.39 -20.06 -13.50
C PRO A 130 -0.62 -21.37 -13.79
N ASN A 131 0.06 -21.95 -12.80
CA ASN A 131 0.91 -23.12 -13.01
C ASN A 131 0.12 -24.43 -13.06
N SER A 132 0.74 -25.46 -13.63
CA SER A 132 0.21 -26.83 -13.64
C SER A 132 0.37 -27.56 -12.30
N GLU A 133 1.16 -27.01 -11.38
CA GLU A 133 1.40 -27.56 -10.05
C GLU A 133 0.82 -26.66 -8.95
N PRO A 134 0.42 -27.23 -7.81
CA PRO A 134 -0.04 -26.45 -6.66
C PRO A 134 1.05 -25.50 -6.15
N VAL A 135 0.64 -24.30 -5.78
CA VAL A 135 1.51 -23.24 -5.24
C VAL A 135 1.13 -22.97 -3.78
N THR A 136 2.13 -22.81 -2.92
CA THR A 136 1.91 -22.48 -1.51
C THR A 136 2.39 -21.07 -1.24
N LEU A 137 1.49 -20.19 -0.79
CA LEU A 137 1.82 -18.86 -0.31
C LEU A 137 2.04 -18.90 1.19
N ASP A 138 3.25 -18.52 1.62
CA ASP A 138 3.55 -18.29 3.03
C ASP A 138 3.32 -16.82 3.36
N ILE A 139 2.52 -16.57 4.40
CA ILE A 139 2.17 -15.24 4.89
C ILE A 139 3.02 -14.96 6.11
N LEU A 140 4.15 -14.29 5.88
CA LEU A 140 5.14 -14.00 6.92
C LEU A 140 4.58 -13.05 7.98
N GLN A 141 3.80 -12.06 7.53
CA GLN A 141 3.24 -11.03 8.38
C GLN A 141 1.96 -10.48 7.77
N GLY A 142 0.96 -10.21 8.60
CA GLY A 142 -0.27 -9.55 8.19
C GLY A 142 -0.75 -8.61 9.29
N VAL A 143 -0.93 -7.33 8.94
CA VAL A 143 -1.47 -6.32 9.86
C VAL A 143 -2.43 -5.42 9.09
N SER A 144 -3.61 -5.22 9.66
CA SER A 144 -4.61 -4.27 9.20
C SER A 144 -5.30 -3.58 10.37
N TYR A 145 -5.67 -2.31 10.17
CA TYR A 145 -6.47 -1.56 11.13
C TYR A 145 -7.53 -0.71 10.46
N LEU A 146 -8.73 -0.74 11.04
CA LEU A 146 -9.78 0.25 10.81
C LEU A 146 -9.53 1.51 11.63
N SER A 147 -10.07 2.64 11.18
CA SER A 147 -10.04 3.90 11.95
C SER A 147 -10.71 3.79 13.32
N GLN A 148 -11.66 2.86 13.51
CA GLN A 148 -12.29 2.59 14.80
C GLN A 148 -11.35 1.84 15.77
N GLU A 149 -10.38 1.10 15.24
CA GLU A 149 -9.40 0.32 16.01
C GLU A 149 -8.10 1.12 16.26
N ALA A 150 -7.78 2.04 15.34
CA ALA A 150 -6.64 2.94 15.40
C ALA A 150 -7.09 4.38 15.08
N PRO A 151 -7.75 5.08 16.02
CA PRO A 151 -8.24 6.44 15.80
C PRO A 151 -7.10 7.44 15.59
N PHE A 152 -7.46 8.57 14.96
CA PHE A 152 -6.53 9.66 14.76
C PHE A 152 -6.28 10.41 16.07
N HIS A 153 -5.02 10.51 16.46
CA HIS A 153 -4.58 11.24 17.64
C HIS A 153 -3.67 12.38 17.23
N ASN A 154 -3.91 13.56 17.81
CA ASN A 154 -2.97 14.67 17.69
C ASN A 154 -1.79 14.41 18.64
N LEU A 155 -0.66 13.99 18.08
CA LEU A 155 0.55 13.68 18.83
C LEU A 155 1.58 14.81 18.69
N PRO A 156 2.48 14.99 19.68
CA PRO A 156 3.65 15.85 19.52
C PRO A 156 4.51 15.40 18.33
N THR A 157 5.33 16.31 17.77
CA THR A 157 6.21 16.03 16.62
C THR A 157 7.16 14.85 16.84
N LEU A 158 7.57 14.60 18.08
CA LEU A 158 8.41 13.45 18.43
C LEU A 158 7.92 12.84 19.75
N VAL A 159 7.74 11.53 19.76
CA VAL A 159 7.33 10.77 20.94
C VAL A 159 8.01 9.41 20.95
N ALA A 160 8.55 9.00 22.10
CA ALA A 160 9.13 7.68 22.27
C ALA A 160 8.03 6.61 22.31
N ASN A 161 8.16 5.56 21.50
CA ASN A 161 7.16 4.49 21.38
C ASN A 161 7.76 3.08 21.59
N PRO A 162 8.44 2.80 22.72
CA PRO A 162 9.15 1.53 22.92
C PRO A 162 8.24 0.30 22.88
N ASN A 163 6.96 0.47 23.27
CA ASN A 163 5.99 -0.63 23.36
C ASN A 163 5.05 -0.71 22.13
N GLY A 164 5.22 0.17 21.14
CA GLY A 164 4.35 0.22 19.95
C GLY A 164 2.90 0.64 20.21
N GLY A 165 2.60 1.22 21.38
CA GLY A 165 1.26 1.60 21.80
C GLY A 165 0.82 3.01 21.39
N ILE A 166 1.75 3.83 20.90
CA ILE A 166 1.49 5.22 20.50
C ILE A 166 1.38 5.29 18.97
N PHE A 167 0.29 5.84 18.46
CA PHE A 167 0.02 5.96 17.02
C PHE A 167 -0.87 7.17 16.74
N ALA A 168 -0.77 7.73 15.53
CA ALA A 168 -1.54 8.89 15.08
C ALA A 168 -2.72 8.50 14.16
N GLY A 169 -2.94 7.20 13.95
CA GLY A 169 -3.99 6.67 13.07
C GLY A 169 -3.61 5.31 12.49
N PRO A 170 -4.44 4.74 11.60
CA PRO A 170 -4.28 3.36 11.12
C PRO A 170 -2.94 3.10 10.44
N GLY A 171 -2.49 4.01 9.56
CA GLY A 171 -1.21 3.84 8.87
C GLY A 171 -0.02 3.72 9.84
N SER A 172 0.11 4.66 10.77
CA SER A 172 1.19 4.61 11.77
C SER A 172 1.11 3.39 12.69
N ARG A 173 -0.11 2.95 13.04
CA ARG A 173 -0.31 1.75 13.87
C ARG A 173 0.05 0.48 13.10
N THR A 174 -0.41 0.34 11.86
CA THR A 174 -0.05 -0.78 10.97
C THR A 174 1.47 -0.86 10.82
N VAL A 175 2.12 0.24 10.43
CA VAL A 175 3.59 0.26 10.22
C VAL A 175 4.36 -0.02 11.51
N THR A 176 3.91 0.51 12.66
CA THR A 176 4.55 0.22 13.96
C THR A 176 4.52 -1.28 14.27
N ASP A 177 3.36 -1.92 14.09
CA ASP A 177 3.21 -3.34 14.36
C ASP A 177 4.02 -4.21 13.39
N ILE A 178 4.06 -3.82 12.10
CA ILE A 178 4.88 -4.46 11.08
C ILE A 178 6.37 -4.40 11.45
N LEU A 179 6.87 -3.23 11.85
CA LEU A 179 8.28 -3.04 12.24
C LEU A 179 8.65 -3.79 13.53
N GLN A 180 7.66 -4.09 14.37
CA GLN A 180 7.84 -4.89 15.58
C GLN A 180 7.69 -6.40 15.35
N GLY A 181 7.52 -6.85 14.11
CA GLY A 181 7.38 -8.28 13.81
C GLY A 181 6.01 -8.85 14.22
N ARG A 182 4.98 -8.01 14.39
CA ARG A 182 3.66 -8.47 14.84
C ARG A 182 2.86 -9.04 13.67
N HIS A 183 2.23 -10.18 13.90
CA HIS A 183 1.28 -10.80 12.98
C HIS A 183 -0.09 -10.90 13.67
N GLN A 184 -1.16 -10.45 13.01
CA GLN A 184 -2.50 -10.54 13.58
C GLN A 184 -3.14 -11.90 13.27
N PRO A 185 -3.84 -12.54 14.21
CA PRO A 185 -4.28 -13.94 14.11
C PRO A 185 -5.39 -14.20 13.08
N GLN A 186 -6.03 -13.16 12.52
CA GLN A 186 -7.01 -13.35 11.45
C GLN A 186 -6.36 -13.69 10.09
N TRP A 187 -5.05 -13.46 9.95
CA TRP A 187 -4.32 -13.83 8.76
C TRP A 187 -3.91 -15.29 8.87
N SER A 188 -4.14 -16.07 7.81
CA SER A 188 -3.56 -17.41 7.73
C SER A 188 -2.04 -17.30 7.67
N GLU A 189 -1.32 -18.30 8.16
CA GLU A 189 0.15 -18.35 8.01
C GLU A 189 0.52 -18.93 6.63
N GLN A 190 -0.35 -19.75 6.05
CA GLN A 190 -0.11 -20.42 4.79
C GLN A 190 -1.41 -20.68 4.04
N VAL A 191 -1.35 -20.55 2.71
CA VAL A 191 -2.45 -20.88 1.79
C VAL A 191 -1.91 -21.72 0.65
N ARG A 192 -2.54 -22.88 0.40
CA ARG A 192 -2.23 -23.74 -0.75
C ARG A 192 -3.24 -23.53 -1.87
N ILE A 193 -2.76 -23.08 -3.03
CA ILE A 193 -3.56 -22.76 -4.22
C ILE A 193 -3.36 -23.87 -5.26
N PRO A 194 -4.41 -24.64 -5.60
CA PRO A 194 -4.30 -25.68 -6.63
C PRO A 194 -3.92 -25.13 -8.02
N PRO A 195 -3.50 -25.99 -8.95
CA PRO A 195 -3.22 -25.61 -10.32
C PRO A 195 -4.41 -24.93 -10.97
N ASN A 196 -4.17 -23.83 -11.70
CA ASN A 196 -5.20 -23.12 -12.47
C ASN A 196 -6.40 -22.66 -11.63
N GLN A 197 -6.21 -22.39 -10.33
CA GLN A 197 -7.27 -21.92 -9.45
C GLN A 197 -6.96 -20.55 -8.85
N ALA A 198 -8.03 -19.80 -8.59
CA ALA A 198 -8.00 -18.56 -7.84
C ALA A 198 -8.38 -18.81 -6.38
N TYR A 199 -7.83 -17.99 -5.48
CA TYR A 199 -8.10 -18.03 -4.05
C TYR A 199 -8.34 -16.61 -3.54
N LEU A 200 -9.34 -16.46 -2.66
CA LEU A 200 -9.61 -15.19 -1.98
C LEU A 200 -8.72 -15.10 -0.73
N LEU A 201 -7.57 -14.46 -0.87
CA LEU A 201 -6.56 -14.33 0.17
C LEU A 201 -7.02 -13.44 1.34
N MET A 202 -7.76 -12.38 1.02
CA MET A 202 -8.25 -11.41 1.99
C MET A 202 -9.71 -11.06 1.67
N ASN A 203 -10.51 -10.86 2.70
CA ASN A 203 -11.82 -10.21 2.62
C ASN A 203 -12.04 -9.36 3.87
N ALA A 204 -11.70 -8.08 3.80
CA ALA A 204 -11.73 -7.17 4.95
C ALA A 204 -12.79 -6.06 4.75
N PRO A 205 -13.53 -5.67 5.79
CA PRO A 205 -14.46 -4.56 5.68
C PRO A 205 -13.71 -3.23 5.53
N VAL A 206 -14.28 -2.33 4.75
CA VAL A 206 -13.93 -0.91 4.71
C VAL A 206 -15.18 -0.16 5.18
N SER A 207 -15.19 0.22 6.47
CA SER A 207 -16.37 0.88 7.04
C SER A 207 -16.64 2.20 6.31
N SER A 208 -17.87 2.39 5.84
CA SER A 208 -18.31 3.71 5.40
C SER A 208 -18.51 4.59 6.63
N TRP A 209 -17.87 5.75 6.62
CA TRP A 209 -18.18 6.79 7.57
C TRP A 209 -19.47 7.48 7.14
N ALA A 210 -20.55 7.31 7.90
CA ALA A 210 -21.73 8.15 7.73
C ALA A 210 -21.37 9.57 8.19
N SER A 211 -21.73 10.57 7.39
CA SER A 211 -21.35 12.00 7.48
C SER A 211 -21.74 12.74 8.77
N ARG A 212 -22.07 12.06 9.87
CA ARG A 212 -22.64 12.67 11.09
C ARG A 212 -21.63 13.24 12.08
N CYS A 213 -20.33 13.04 11.91
CA CYS A 213 -19.36 13.36 12.95
C CYS A 213 -18.08 14.05 12.44
N LEU A 214 -18.14 14.89 11.40
CA LEU A 214 -17.04 15.83 11.15
C LEU A 214 -17.35 17.14 11.89
N PRO A 215 -16.55 17.56 12.87
CA PRO A 215 -16.28 18.99 13.05
C PRO A 215 -15.58 19.50 11.78
N ASP A 216 -15.84 20.75 11.42
CA ASP A 216 -15.44 21.45 10.19
C ASP A 216 -13.93 21.45 9.86
N TRP A 217 -13.36 20.32 9.43
CA TRP A 217 -11.95 20.21 9.02
C TRP A 217 -11.73 20.03 7.51
N VAL A 218 -12.80 20.06 6.69
CA VAL A 218 -12.70 19.93 5.21
C VAL A 218 -13.45 21.06 4.51
N SER A 219 -13.19 22.29 4.93
CA SER A 219 -13.64 23.53 4.27
C SER A 219 -12.47 24.52 4.13
N GLY A 220 -11.32 24.00 3.71
CA GLY A 220 -10.11 24.79 3.43
C GLY A 220 -9.38 24.27 2.21
N VAL A 221 -10.05 24.31 1.05
CA VAL A 221 -9.41 24.43 -0.27
C VAL A 221 -10.25 25.41 -1.08
#